data_AF-A0A3B5AI01-F1
#
_entry.id   AF-A0A3B5AI01-F1
#
_cell.length_a   1.000
_cell.length_b   1.000
_cell.length_c   1.000
_cell.angle_alpha   90.00
_cell.angle_beta   90.00
_cell.angle_gamma   90.00
#
_symmetry.space_group_name_H-M   'P 1'
#
loop_
_entity.id
_entity.type
_entity.pdbx_description
1 polymer ?
#
loop_
_entity_poly.entity_id
_entity_poly.type
_entity_poly.pdbx_seq_one_letter_code
_entity_poly.pdbx_strand_id
1 'polypeptide(L)'
;MNEEMTKSEEQHLSLQKALQQCELVQNMIDISISSLEGLRTKCATSNDLTQKEIRTLEGKLVKYFSRQLSCKCKVALEERSAELEDFPRLGHWFRIVNLRKEV
;
A
#
# COMPACT_ATOMS: atom_id res chain seq x y z
N MET A 1 32.74 19.73 -9.62
CA MET A 1 32.23 18.51 -10.29
C MET A 1 31.93 17.36 -9.32
N ASN A 2 32.30 17.42 -8.03
CA ASN A 2 32.21 16.25 -7.15
C ASN A 2 30.94 16.23 -6.28
N GLU A 3 30.34 17.39 -5.96
CA GLU A 3 29.15 17.47 -5.09
C GLU A 3 27.82 17.19 -5.81
N GLU A 4 27.71 17.53 -7.10
CA GLU A 4 26.49 17.22 -7.89
C GLU A 4 26.38 15.71 -8.19
N MET A 5 27.51 15.04 -8.38
CA MET A 5 27.56 13.61 -8.66
C MET A 5 27.11 12.79 -7.45
N THR A 6 27.58 13.15 -6.25
CA THR A 6 27.19 12.46 -5.00
C THR A 6 25.72 12.70 -4.65
N LYS A 7 25.20 13.90 -4.89
CA LYS A 7 23.79 14.23 -4.66
C LYS A 7 22.87 13.39 -5.57
N SER A 8 23.19 13.30 -6.86
CA SER A 8 22.41 12.51 -7.81
C SER A 8 22.38 11.01 -7.46
N GLU A 9 23.49 10.47 -6.95
CA GLU A 9 23.58 9.06 -6.54
C GLU A 9 22.77 8.77 -5.26
N GLU A 10 22.84 9.65 -4.26
CA GLU A 10 22.05 9.54 -3.04
C GLU A 10 20.54 9.63 -3.31
N GLN A 11 20.14 10.53 -4.20
CA GLN A 11 18.75 10.71 -4.63
C GLN A 11 18.24 9.46 -5.36
N HIS A 12 19.01 8.92 -6.31
CA HIS A 12 18.66 7.69 -7.01
C HIS A 12 18.51 6.50 -6.05
N LEU A 13 19.41 6.37 -5.08
CA LEU A 13 19.34 5.33 -4.06
C LEU A 13 18.10 5.49 -3.15
N SER A 14 17.71 6.73 -2.84
CA SER A 14 16.52 7.01 -2.03
C SER A 14 15.23 6.59 -2.75
N LEU A 15 15.11 6.90 -4.04
CA LEU A 15 13.99 6.50 -4.89
C LEU A 15 13.89 4.97 -4.99
N GLN A 16 15.00 4.30 -5.27
CA GLN A 16 15.04 2.84 -5.38
C GLN A 16 14.59 2.15 -4.09
N LYS A 17 15.05 2.64 -2.93
CA LYS A 17 14.62 2.13 -1.62
C LYS A 17 13.12 2.37 -1.38
N ALA A 18 12.61 3.53 -1.75
CA ALA A 18 11.19 3.84 -1.62
C ALA A 18 10.32 2.91 -2.49
N LEU A 19 10.72 2.67 -3.74
CA LEU A 19 10.04 1.74 -4.65
C LEU A 19 10.02 0.31 -4.09
N GLN A 20 11.18 -0.23 -3.70
CA GLN A 20 11.26 -1.57 -3.12
C GLN A 20 10.39 -1.72 -1.87
N GLN A 21 10.35 -0.69 -1.01
CA GLN A 21 9.47 -0.70 0.16
C GLN A 21 7.99 -0.66 -0.25
N CYS A 22 7.62 0.17 -1.22
CA CYS A 22 6.25 0.24 -1.71
C CYS A 22 5.79 -1.07 -2.34
N GLU A 23 6.63 -1.73 -3.13
CA GLU A 23 6.36 -3.05 -3.73
C GLU A 23 6.18 -4.15 -2.69
N LEU A 24 7.09 -4.23 -1.71
CA LEU A 24 6.97 -5.19 -0.61
C LEU A 24 5.66 -4.99 0.15
N VAL A 25 5.31 -3.74 0.45
CA VAL A 25 4.05 -3.42 1.12
C VAL A 25 2.85 -3.72 0.21
N GLN A 26 2.97 -3.54 -1.10
CA GLN A 26 1.91 -3.88 -2.07
C GLN A 26 1.62 -5.38 -2.07
N ASN A 27 2.65 -6.22 -2.06
CA ASN A 27 2.47 -7.67 -1.97
C ASN A 27 1.70 -8.06 -0.69
N MET A 28 2.02 -7.39 0.44
CA MET A 28 1.30 -7.60 1.70
C MET A 28 -0.16 -7.12 1.64
N ILE A 29 -0.44 -6.04 0.91
CA ILE A 29 -1.80 -5.54 0.65
C ILE A 29 -2.58 -6.57 -0.16
N ASP A 30 -2.01 -7.08 -1.26
CA ASP A 30 -2.70 -7.98 -2.19
C ASP A 30 -3.08 -9.31 -1.53
N ILE A 31 -2.17 -9.88 -0.74
CA ILE A 31 -2.44 -11.08 0.08
C ILE A 31 -3.54 -10.78 1.11
N SER A 32 -3.44 -9.66 1.82
CA SER A 32 -4.38 -9.32 2.89
C SER A 32 -5.78 -9.01 2.37
N ILE A 33 -5.90 -8.42 1.18
CA ILE A 33 -7.18 -8.21 0.48
C ILE A 33 -7.81 -9.55 0.10
N SER A 34 -7.02 -10.47 -0.46
CA SER A 34 -7.52 -11.81 -0.82
C SER A 34 -8.08 -12.54 0.40
N SER A 35 -7.41 -12.46 1.55
CA SER A 35 -7.92 -13.00 2.82
C SER A 35 -9.18 -12.30 3.31
N LEU A 36 -9.23 -10.97 3.23
CA LEU A 36 -10.38 -10.16 3.63
C LEU A 36 -11.63 -10.49 2.80
N GLU A 37 -11.48 -10.62 1.48
CA GLU A 37 -12.55 -11.04 0.57
C GLU A 37 -13.03 -12.46 0.88
N GLY A 38 -12.11 -13.38 1.21
CA GLY A 38 -12.43 -14.72 1.68
C GLY A 38 -13.31 -14.72 2.93
N LEU A 39 -12.95 -13.94 3.96
CA LEU A 39 -13.75 -13.80 5.18
C LEU A 39 -15.14 -13.20 4.92
N ARG A 40 -15.25 -12.25 3.98
CA ARG A 40 -16.53 -11.60 3.64
C ARG A 40 -17.49 -12.47 2.84
N THR A 41 -16.96 -13.38 2.01
CA THR A 41 -17.76 -14.16 1.05
C THR A 41 -17.97 -15.62 1.46
N LYS A 42 -17.00 -16.23 2.14
CA LYS A 42 -16.99 -17.68 2.44
C LYS A 42 -17.31 -18.02 3.89
N CYS A 43 -17.16 -17.06 4.81
CA CYS A 43 -17.40 -17.27 6.24
C CYS A 43 -18.74 -16.66 6.67
N ALA A 44 -19.34 -17.21 7.74
CA ALA A 44 -20.53 -16.63 8.36
C ALA A 44 -20.16 -15.28 9.00
N THR A 45 -20.32 -14.20 8.24
CA THR A 45 -20.01 -12.82 8.65
C THR A 45 -20.84 -12.35 9.83
N SER A 46 -21.88 -13.06 10.26
CA SER A 46 -22.62 -12.77 11.49
C SER A 46 -21.93 -13.28 12.76
N ASN A 47 -20.84 -14.05 12.65
CA ASN A 47 -20.06 -14.48 13.80
C ASN A 47 -19.11 -13.35 14.27
N ASP A 48 -19.15 -13.04 15.56
CA ASP A 48 -18.31 -12.03 16.21
C ASP A 48 -16.82 -12.24 15.96
N LEU A 49 -16.36 -13.50 15.93
CA LEU A 49 -14.95 -13.80 15.65
C LEU A 49 -14.57 -13.39 14.22
N THR A 50 -15.39 -13.73 13.23
CA THR A 50 -15.17 -13.37 11.82
C THR A 50 -15.21 -11.86 11.63
N GLN A 51 -16.14 -11.16 12.29
CA GLN A 51 -16.18 -9.69 12.27
C GLN A 51 -14.92 -9.07 12.87
N LYS A 52 -14.43 -9.60 14.00
CA LYS A 52 -13.20 -9.12 14.63
C LYS A 52 -11.99 -9.31 13.72
N GLU A 53 -11.89 -10.45 13.03
CA GLU A 53 -10.83 -10.71 12.05
C GLU A 53 -10.91 -9.77 10.84
N ILE A 54 -12.11 -9.52 10.31
CA ILE A 54 -12.37 -8.54 9.24
C ILE A 54 -11.86 -7.16 9.67
N ARG A 55 -12.28 -6.65 10.83
CA ARG A 55 -11.84 -5.32 11.35
C ARG A 55 -10.33 -5.27 11.58
N THR A 56 -9.74 -6.37 12.03
CA THR A 56 -8.29 -6.46 12.23
C THR A 56 -7.53 -6.36 10.91
N LEU A 57 -7.98 -7.07 9.87
CA LEU A 57 -7.37 -7.00 8.54
C LEU A 57 -7.57 -5.63 7.89
N GLU A 58 -8.75 -5.02 8.02
CA GLU A 58 -9.02 -3.66 7.55
C GLU A 58 -8.04 -2.65 8.19
N GLY A 59 -7.86 -2.70 9.51
CA GLY A 59 -6.91 -1.83 10.21
C GLY A 59 -5.46 -2.04 9.76
N LYS A 60 -5.07 -3.30 9.52
CA LYS A 60 -3.74 -3.66 8.98
C LYS A 60 -3.53 -3.10 7.57
N LEU A 61 -4.55 -3.18 6.72
CA LEU A 61 -4.53 -2.66 5.35
C LEU A 61 -4.39 -1.13 5.34
N VAL A 62 -5.12 -0.41 6.21
CA VAL A 62 -4.95 1.04 6.38
C VAL A 62 -3.50 1.39 6.73
N LYS A 63 -2.88 0.63 7.67
CA LYS A 63 -1.48 0.83 8.04
C LYS A 63 -0.51 0.63 6.87
N TYR A 64 -0.79 -0.33 5.98
CA TYR A 64 0.02 -0.56 4.79
C TYR A 64 -0.09 0.57 3.76
N PHE A 65 -1.30 1.07 3.51
CA PHE A 65 -1.51 2.25 2.66
C PHE A 65 -0.77 3.48 3.20
N SER A 66 -0.89 3.74 4.51
CA SER A 66 -0.15 4.83 5.16
C SER A 66 1.36 4.67 5.06
N ARG A 67 1.87 3.43 5.08
CA ARG A 67 3.30 3.14 4.90
C ARG A 67 3.75 3.44 3.47
N GLN A 68 2.99 3.06 2.44
CA GLN A 68 3.28 3.44 1.05
C GLN A 68 3.29 4.96 0.87
N LEU A 69 2.30 5.67 1.42
CA LEU A 69 2.27 7.14 1.41
C LEU A 69 3.49 7.74 2.10
N SER A 70 3.86 7.23 3.28
CA SER A 70 5.05 7.68 4.00
C SER A 70 6.33 7.44 3.22
N CYS A 71 6.47 6.29 2.56
CA CYS A 71 7.59 5.99 1.67
C CYS A 71 7.65 6.97 0.49
N LYS A 72 6.51 7.23 -0.16
CA LYS A 72 6.42 8.20 -1.27
C LYS A 72 6.78 9.63 -0.83
N CYS A 73 6.29 10.07 0.32
CA CYS A 73 6.56 11.43 0.83
C CYS A 73 8.02 11.68 1.22
N LYS A 74 8.81 10.62 1.45
CA LYS A 74 10.26 10.75 1.74
C LYS A 74 11.10 11.06 0.50
N VAL A 75 10.54 10.84 -0.69
CA VAL A 75 11.19 11.16 -1.97
C VAL A 75 10.70 12.54 -2.42
N ALA A 76 11.64 13.41 -2.80
CA ALA A 76 11.32 14.76 -3.28
C ALA A 76 10.44 14.67 -4.54
N LEU A 77 9.54 15.63 -4.73
CA LEU A 77 8.50 15.56 -5.75
C LEU A 77 9.08 15.48 -7.17
N GLU A 78 10.20 16.15 -7.40
CA GLU A 78 10.94 16.22 -8.66
C GLU A 78 11.63 14.89 -9.02
N GLU A 79 11.78 14.00 -8.04
CA GLU A 79 12.53 12.74 -8.15
C GLU A 79 11.62 11.52 -8.21
N ARG A 80 10.31 11.69 -8.05
CA ARG A 80 9.38 10.57 -8.04
C ARG A 80 9.21 10.02 -9.45
N SER A 81 9.40 8.72 -9.59
CA SER A 81 9.06 8.02 -10.83
C SER A 81 7.54 7.87 -10.97
N ALA A 82 7.07 7.64 -12.20
CA ALA A 82 5.67 7.30 -12.45
C ALA A 82 5.22 6.05 -11.65
N GLU A 83 6.12 5.08 -11.48
CA GLU A 83 5.88 3.87 -10.70
C GLU A 83 5.67 4.18 -9.21
N LEU A 84 6.42 5.14 -8.65
CA LEU A 84 6.24 5.54 -7.25
C LEU A 84 4.92 6.29 -7.07
N GLU A 85 4.51 7.09 -8.06
CA GLU A 85 3.25 7.84 -8.03
C GLU A 85 2.01 6.95 -8.07
N ASP A 86 2.10 5.77 -8.70
CA ASP A 86 1.05 4.75 -8.70
C ASP A 86 0.73 4.17 -7.31
N PHE A 87 1.60 4.42 -6.31
CA PHE A 87 1.35 4.04 -4.93
C PHE A 87 0.72 5.18 -4.09
N PRO A 88 -0.21 4.85 -3.19
CA PRO A 88 -0.88 3.56 -3.05
C PRO A 88 -1.95 3.36 -4.13
N ARG A 89 -2.19 2.11 -4.53
CA ARG A 89 -3.19 1.78 -5.57
C ARG A 89 -4.62 1.96 -5.05
N LEU A 90 -5.27 3.08 -5.40
CA LEU A 90 -6.61 3.43 -4.91
C LEU A 90 -7.70 2.37 -5.21
N GLY A 91 -7.56 1.60 -6.30
CA GLY A 91 -8.49 0.49 -6.58
C GLY A 91 -8.57 -0.54 -5.46
N HIS A 92 -7.47 -0.77 -4.74
CA HIS A 92 -7.41 -1.66 -3.58
C HIS A 92 -8.05 -1.03 -2.33
N TRP A 93 -8.06 0.32 -2.24
CA TRP A 93 -8.74 1.02 -1.15
C TRP A 93 -10.24 0.76 -1.12
N PHE A 94 -10.91 0.83 -2.28
CA PHE A 94 -12.35 0.57 -2.35
C PHE A 94 -12.73 -0.83 -1.88
N ARG A 95 -11.88 -1.83 -2.15
CA ARG A 95 -12.06 -3.19 -1.64
C ARG A 95 -11.94 -3.24 -0.12
N ILE A 96 -10.99 -2.51 0.47
CA ILE A 96 -10.82 -2.43 1.94
C ILE A 96 -12.07 -1.86 2.60
N VAL A 97 -12.58 -0.73 2.12
CA VAL A 97 -13.77 -0.06 2.71
C VAL A 97 -15.09 -0.69 2.27
N ASN A 98 -15.05 -1.82 1.56
CA ASN A 98 -16.21 -2.53 1.03
C ASN A 98 -17.14 -1.66 0.18
N LEU A 99 -16.59 -0.63 -0.49
CA LEU A 99 -17.31 0.16 -1.47
C LEU A 99 -17.35 -0.64 -2.77
N ARG A 100 -18.52 -1.22 -3.08
CA ARG A 100 -18.74 -1.86 -4.38
C ARG A 100 -18.77 -0.77 -5.46
N LYS A 101 -18.14 -1.04 -6.62
CA LYS A 101 -18.51 -0.32 -7.84
C LYS A 101 -20.00 -0.56 -8.05
N GLU A 102 -20.80 0.50 -8.09
CA GLU A 102 -22.15 0.42 -8.62
C GLU A 102 -22.06 -0.11 -10.06
N VAL A 103 -22.90 -1.11 -10.36
CA VAL A 103 -22.98 -1.80 -11.65
C VAL A 103 -23.88 -1.01 -12.59
#